data_AF-A5DIF5-F1
#
_entry.id   AF-A5DIF5-F1
#
_cell.length_a   1.000
_cell.length_b   1.000
_cell.length_c   1.000
_cell.angle_alpha   90.00
_cell.angle_beta   90.00
_cell.angle_gamma   90.00
#
_symmetry.space_group_name_H-M   'P 1'
#
loop_
_entity.id
_entity.type
_entity.pdbx_description
1 polymer ?
#
loop_
_entity_poly.entity_id
_entity_poly.type
_entity_poly.pdbx_seq_one_letter_code
_entity_poly.pdbx_strand_id
1 'polypeptide(L)'
;MLLKLLATLPVSAAFYIGPLNLDDGVFARDGSSCPSNLPLSCTNSTPVADTCCFEAPGGVLLQTQFWDYNPAVGADDEWTLHGLWPDNCDGTYAQFCDNSLEIQGSIENIVKNEFNDPDLYNTMSKTWKSNNGNDDSLWLHEFNKHGTCINTIRPKCYSNYKSDENIYDYFRIAVDLYEKLPTYKFLTDAGITPSNSKTYTKSQIAKALSDNFSGKQVYFKCDNNQALQEVWYFHHLQGSLRGQNFKPMDTLSSARCPDSGIKFLLKSGSNAPPNPPGGGDSSKGYIKLSDKPGCLISNGKYYTSGTCATYQIAKSEFGGSTIKSSKGYCGIDSNGDFNCNGSNQASKFQFQVDSDNKISYGGKSQWCLDTDRQTGSGSTAQVPITLNGNCDDPFSITLSS
;
A
#
# COMPACT_ATOMS: atom_id res chain seq x y z
N MET A 1 92.15 -30.29 -18.69
CA MET A 1 91.38 -29.78 -17.53
C MET A 1 90.07 -29.22 -18.10
N LEU A 2 89.01 -30.04 -18.19
CA LEU A 2 87.78 -29.88 -17.37
C LEU A 2 87.36 -28.41 -17.25
N LEU A 3 86.25 -27.96 -17.83
CA LEU A 3 84.90 -28.36 -17.43
C LEU A 3 83.88 -28.10 -18.55
N LYS A 4 83.05 -29.11 -18.84
CA LYS A 4 81.77 -28.99 -19.54
C LYS A 4 80.78 -28.26 -18.62
N LEU A 5 79.97 -27.33 -19.13
CA LEU A 5 78.67 -27.04 -18.52
C LEU A 5 77.59 -27.03 -19.58
N LEU A 6 76.58 -27.85 -19.33
CA LEU A 6 75.43 -28.12 -20.18
C LEU A 6 74.46 -26.93 -20.19
N ALA A 7 73.93 -26.61 -21.37
CA ALA A 7 72.73 -25.81 -21.49
C ALA A 7 71.51 -26.68 -21.13
N THR A 8 70.79 -26.30 -20.08
CA THR A 8 69.52 -26.92 -19.68
C THR A 8 68.36 -26.12 -20.27
N LEU A 9 67.58 -26.76 -21.15
CA LEU A 9 66.24 -26.33 -21.53
C LEU A 9 65.25 -26.84 -20.47
N PRO A 10 64.38 -26.01 -19.88
CA PRO A 10 63.21 -26.51 -19.17
C PRO A 10 62.05 -26.76 -20.12
N VAL A 11 61.45 -27.92 -19.89
CA VAL A 11 60.29 -28.54 -20.52
C VAL A 11 59.02 -27.69 -20.35
N SER A 12 58.17 -27.73 -21.38
CA SER A 12 56.83 -27.15 -21.44
C SER A 12 55.94 -27.55 -20.26
N ALA A 13 55.25 -26.57 -19.67
CA ALA A 13 54.00 -26.78 -18.95
C ALA A 13 52.90 -25.97 -19.63
N ALA A 14 52.12 -26.64 -20.48
CA ALA A 14 50.85 -26.10 -20.96
C ALA A 14 49.87 -26.11 -19.78
N PHE A 15 49.57 -24.94 -19.22
CA PHE A 15 48.48 -24.80 -18.28
C PHE A 15 47.16 -24.95 -19.04
N TYR A 16 46.46 -26.05 -18.76
CA TYR A 16 45.06 -26.21 -19.14
C TYR A 16 44.26 -25.14 -18.38
N ILE A 17 43.83 -24.09 -19.09
CA ILE A 17 42.84 -23.16 -18.56
C ILE A 17 41.51 -23.91 -18.66
N GLY A 18 41.11 -24.57 -17.57
CA GLY A 18 39.74 -25.06 -17.43
C GLY A 18 38.77 -23.88 -17.53
N PRO A 19 37.52 -24.11 -17.99
CA PRO A 19 36.54 -23.04 -18.06
C PRO A 19 36.37 -22.41 -16.67
N LEU A 20 36.51 -21.08 -16.62
CA LEU A 20 36.08 -20.28 -15.48
C LEU A 20 34.60 -20.60 -15.25
N ASN A 21 34.30 -21.35 -14.19
CA ASN A 21 32.98 -21.31 -13.59
C ASN A 21 32.77 -19.86 -13.14
N LEU A 22 31.97 -19.12 -13.91
CA LEU A 22 31.22 -17.98 -13.39
C LEU A 22 30.23 -18.56 -12.39
N ASP A 23 30.71 -18.77 -11.18
CA ASP A 23 29.84 -18.91 -10.02
C ASP A 23 29.21 -17.52 -9.89
N ASP A 24 27.96 -17.38 -10.37
CA ASP A 24 27.09 -16.25 -10.05
C ASP A 24 26.83 -16.31 -8.54
N GLY A 25 27.83 -15.89 -7.78
CA GLY A 25 27.77 -15.66 -6.36
C GLY A 25 26.83 -14.50 -6.11
N VAL A 26 25.53 -14.80 -6.10
CA VAL A 26 24.55 -14.06 -5.32
C VAL A 26 24.95 -14.27 -3.86
N PHE A 27 26.00 -13.57 -3.42
CA PHE A 27 26.22 -13.33 -2.01
C PHE A 27 24.94 -12.67 -1.52
N ALA A 28 24.20 -13.36 -0.65
CA ALA A 28 23.11 -12.76 0.10
C ALA A 28 23.70 -11.58 0.87
N ARG A 29 23.59 -10.39 0.28
CA ARG A 29 23.97 -9.15 0.95
C ARG A 29 22.96 -8.98 2.07
N ASP A 30 23.45 -8.69 3.26
CA ASP A 30 22.58 -8.21 4.32
C ASP A 30 21.87 -6.97 3.75
N GLY A 31 20.53 -6.99 3.66
CA GLY A 31 19.71 -5.89 3.13
C GLY A 31 19.92 -4.54 3.86
N SER A 32 20.68 -4.55 4.98
CA SER A 32 21.20 -3.35 5.63
C SER A 32 22.33 -2.64 4.86
N SER A 33 22.99 -3.31 3.90
CA SER A 33 24.22 -2.86 3.23
C SER A 33 24.04 -2.61 1.71
N CYS A 34 23.05 -1.80 1.38
CA CYS A 34 22.88 -1.32 0.01
C CYS A 34 23.94 -0.26 -0.36
N PRO A 35 24.42 -0.22 -1.63
CA PRO A 35 25.30 0.85 -2.08
C PRO A 35 24.69 2.23 -1.83
N SER A 36 25.46 3.14 -1.25
CA SER A 36 24.97 4.48 -0.85
C SER A 36 24.70 5.42 -2.04
N ASN A 37 25.18 5.07 -3.23
CA ASN A 37 25.02 5.84 -4.46
C ASN A 37 23.85 5.36 -5.34
N LEU A 38 22.99 4.48 -4.82
CA LEU A 38 21.78 4.08 -5.54
C LEU A 38 20.85 5.27 -5.77
N PRO A 39 20.13 5.31 -6.92
CA PRO A 39 19.13 6.34 -7.16
C PRO A 39 17.99 6.23 -6.14
N LEU A 40 17.27 7.33 -5.95
CA LEU A 40 16.01 7.29 -5.21
C LEU A 40 14.98 6.47 -6.00
N SER A 41 14.16 5.70 -5.30
CA SER A 41 12.99 5.03 -5.91
C SER A 41 12.17 6.03 -6.74
N CYS A 42 11.60 5.58 -7.86
CA CYS A 42 10.85 6.43 -8.80
C CYS A 42 11.61 7.56 -9.50
N THR A 43 12.94 7.64 -9.36
CA THR A 43 13.78 8.64 -10.07
C THR A 43 14.73 8.01 -11.09
N ASN A 44 14.82 6.68 -11.13
CA ASN A 44 15.67 5.94 -12.04
C ASN A 44 15.10 5.93 -13.46
N SER A 45 15.95 6.12 -14.45
CA SER A 45 15.61 5.98 -15.88
C SER A 45 15.96 4.61 -16.45
N THR A 46 16.69 3.79 -15.70
CA THR A 46 17.10 2.43 -16.07
C THR A 46 16.71 1.45 -14.96
N PRO A 47 16.37 0.18 -15.29
CA PRO A 47 16.08 -0.82 -14.28
C PRO A 47 17.24 -1.01 -13.31
N VAL A 48 16.94 -1.06 -12.01
CA VAL A 48 17.91 -1.46 -10.98
C VAL A 48 17.70 -2.95 -10.72
N ALA A 49 18.73 -3.76 -11.01
CA ALA A 49 18.61 -5.22 -10.97
C ALA A 49 18.44 -5.77 -9.54
N ASP A 50 19.10 -5.15 -8.56
CA ASP A 50 19.03 -5.58 -7.17
C ASP A 50 17.74 -5.11 -6.49
N THR A 51 16.72 -5.96 -6.57
CA THR A 51 15.42 -5.74 -5.92
C THR A 51 15.46 -5.76 -4.39
N CYS A 52 16.57 -6.14 -3.75
CA CYS A 52 16.68 -6.01 -2.29
C CYS A 52 17.18 -4.62 -1.89
N CYS A 53 17.75 -3.88 -2.83
CA CYS A 53 18.27 -2.53 -2.62
C CYS A 53 17.53 -1.45 -3.41
N PHE A 54 16.43 -1.80 -4.07
CA PHE A 54 15.62 -0.84 -4.80
C PHE A 54 14.15 -1.19 -4.72
N GLU A 55 13.35 -0.30 -4.13
CA GLU A 55 11.91 -0.48 -3.97
C GLU A 55 11.18 -0.09 -5.27
N ALA A 56 10.56 -1.09 -5.91
CA ALA A 56 9.79 -0.97 -7.14
C ALA A 56 8.87 -2.20 -7.34
N PRO A 57 7.65 -2.03 -7.88
CA PRO A 57 7.10 -0.78 -8.42
C PRO A 57 6.59 0.19 -7.34
N GLY A 58 6.38 -0.28 -6.11
CA GLY A 58 5.89 0.47 -4.94
C GLY A 58 6.90 1.46 -4.33
N GLY A 59 7.57 2.24 -5.18
CA GLY A 59 8.70 3.09 -4.80
C GLY A 59 8.34 4.37 -4.05
N VAL A 60 7.07 4.71 -3.90
CA VAL A 60 6.63 5.88 -3.13
C VAL A 60 6.09 5.40 -1.79
N LEU A 61 6.79 5.73 -0.70
CA LEU A 61 6.44 5.27 0.64
C LEU A 61 5.64 6.35 1.38
N LEU A 62 4.41 6.02 1.74
CA LEU A 62 3.49 6.92 2.44
C LEU A 62 3.47 6.55 3.92
N GLN A 63 3.88 7.48 4.79
CA GLN A 63 3.58 7.38 6.22
C GLN A 63 2.24 8.09 6.46
N THR A 64 1.23 7.34 6.89
CA THR A 64 -0.15 7.84 7.02
C THR A 64 -0.58 7.93 8.48
N GLN A 65 -1.32 8.98 8.82
CA GLN A 65 -1.75 9.26 10.19
C GLN A 65 -3.24 9.62 10.24
N PHE A 66 -3.87 9.34 11.38
CA PHE A 66 -5.26 9.67 11.68
C PHE A 66 -5.39 10.70 12.81
N TRP A 67 -6.45 11.50 12.70
CA TRP A 67 -7.02 12.26 13.80
C TRP A 67 -8.45 11.82 14.04
N ASP A 68 -8.58 10.76 14.83
CA ASP A 68 -9.88 10.23 15.23
C ASP A 68 -10.42 11.01 16.43
N TYR A 69 -11.31 11.98 16.14
CA TYR A 69 -11.94 12.82 17.16
C TYR A 69 -13.29 12.28 17.64
N ASN A 70 -13.97 11.45 16.83
CA ASN A 70 -15.26 10.85 17.17
C ASN A 70 -15.47 9.49 16.46
N PRO A 71 -15.34 8.34 17.17
CA PRO A 71 -14.87 8.24 18.55
C PRO A 71 -13.45 8.81 18.70
N ALA A 72 -13.15 9.34 19.89
CA ALA A 72 -11.81 9.78 20.20
C ALA A 72 -10.88 8.58 20.38
N VAL A 73 -9.76 8.55 19.67
CA VAL A 73 -8.76 7.46 19.74
C VAL A 73 -7.35 8.03 19.91
N GLY A 74 -6.54 7.38 20.75
CA GLY A 74 -5.19 7.84 21.08
C GLY A 74 -5.18 9.04 22.04
N ALA A 75 -4.02 9.64 22.26
CA ALA A 75 -3.87 10.79 23.16
C ALA A 75 -4.46 12.08 22.54
N ASP A 76 -4.89 13.01 23.41
CA ASP A 76 -5.53 14.29 23.02
C ASP A 76 -4.58 15.25 22.29
N ASP A 77 -3.28 14.99 22.35
CA ASP A 77 -2.20 15.79 21.79
C ASP A 77 -1.36 15.02 20.75
N GLU A 78 -1.91 13.94 20.19
CA GLU A 78 -1.19 13.06 19.28
C GLU A 78 -2.07 12.59 18.11
N TRP A 79 -1.54 12.65 16.89
CA TRP A 79 -2.12 11.96 15.74
C TRP A 79 -1.74 10.49 15.81
N THR A 80 -2.63 9.55 15.52
CA THR A 80 -2.30 8.12 15.56
C THR A 80 -1.70 7.65 14.24
N LEU A 81 -0.85 6.63 14.28
CA LEU A 81 -0.34 5.93 13.10
C LEU A 81 -1.49 5.17 12.43
N HIS A 82 -1.63 5.34 11.12
CA HIS A 82 -2.50 4.53 10.28
C HIS A 82 -1.69 3.43 9.58
N GLY A 83 -0.62 3.78 8.87
CA GLY A 83 0.25 2.79 8.25
C GLY A 83 1.44 3.33 7.49
N LEU A 84 2.14 2.38 6.83
CA LEU A 84 3.23 2.62 5.90
C LEU A 84 2.94 1.89 4.58
N TRP A 85 2.72 2.64 3.51
CA TRP A 85 2.19 2.09 2.25
C TRP A 85 3.15 2.28 1.07
N PRO A 86 3.40 1.23 0.26
CA PRO A 86 4.16 1.34 -0.98
C PRO A 86 3.23 1.62 -2.18
N ASP A 87 3.15 2.88 -2.60
CA ASP A 87 2.50 3.29 -3.84
C ASP A 87 3.45 3.19 -5.02
N ASN A 88 2.90 2.92 -6.20
CA ASN A 88 3.60 3.03 -7.45
C ASN A 88 3.97 4.50 -7.74
N CYS A 89 4.96 4.70 -8.61
CA CYS A 89 5.45 6.03 -8.97
C CYS A 89 4.38 6.94 -9.63
N ASP A 90 3.28 6.38 -10.12
CA ASP A 90 2.14 7.09 -10.71
C ASP A 90 0.98 7.34 -9.74
N GLY A 91 1.12 6.93 -8.46
CA GLY A 91 0.08 7.04 -7.43
C GLY A 91 -0.97 5.94 -7.46
N THR A 92 -0.88 4.97 -8.38
CA THR A 92 -1.58 3.68 -8.23
C THR A 92 -0.88 2.83 -7.15
N TYR A 93 -1.49 1.73 -6.73
CA TYR A 93 -0.87 0.86 -5.73
C TYR A 93 -1.28 -0.59 -5.90
N ALA A 94 -0.39 -1.48 -5.44
CA ALA A 94 -0.69 -2.89 -5.28
C ALA A 94 -1.24 -3.15 -3.87
N GLN A 95 -1.92 -4.28 -3.69
CA GLN A 95 -2.48 -4.69 -2.41
C GLN A 95 -2.44 -6.21 -2.31
N PHE A 96 -2.20 -6.73 -1.10
CA PHE A 96 -2.19 -8.18 -0.81
C PHE A 96 -1.25 -8.96 -1.76
N CYS A 97 -0.01 -8.46 -1.91
CA CYS A 97 0.88 -8.86 -3.00
C CYS A 97 1.45 -10.28 -2.86
N ASP A 98 1.54 -10.82 -1.66
CA ASP A 98 2.06 -12.17 -1.43
C ASP A 98 1.39 -12.83 -0.22
N ASN A 99 0.48 -13.76 -0.52
CA ASN A 99 -0.26 -14.51 0.50
C ASN A 99 0.64 -15.38 1.39
N SER A 100 1.82 -15.77 0.89
CA SER A 100 2.76 -16.60 1.66
C SER A 100 3.48 -15.82 2.75
N LEU A 101 3.46 -14.48 2.66
CA LEU A 101 4.08 -13.58 3.62
C LEU A 101 3.10 -13.09 4.68
N GLU A 102 1.80 -13.34 4.53
CA GLU A 102 0.80 -12.83 5.48
C GLU A 102 0.98 -13.39 6.88
N ILE A 103 0.71 -12.54 7.87
CA ILE A 103 0.80 -12.90 9.28
C ILE A 103 -0.20 -14.02 9.58
N GLN A 104 0.30 -15.16 10.06
CA GLN A 104 -0.52 -16.30 10.50
C GLN A 104 -0.70 -16.35 12.03
N GLY A 105 0.09 -15.58 12.79
CA GLY A 105 0.13 -15.57 14.25
C GLY A 105 -0.38 -14.27 14.87
N SER A 106 -0.15 -14.12 16.18
CA SER A 106 -0.42 -12.86 16.89
C SER A 106 0.77 -11.91 16.77
N ILE A 107 0.47 -10.63 16.56
CA ILE A 107 1.48 -9.57 16.46
C ILE A 107 2.17 -9.35 17.81
N GLU A 108 1.44 -9.50 18.92
CA GLU A 108 2.06 -9.54 20.25
C GLU A 108 3.12 -10.64 20.31
N ASN A 109 2.79 -11.86 19.87
CA ASN A 109 3.74 -12.95 19.93
C ASN A 109 4.98 -12.68 19.06
N ILE A 110 4.80 -12.24 17.81
CA ILE A 110 5.91 -11.94 16.90
C ILE A 110 6.79 -10.83 17.49
N VAL A 111 6.21 -9.66 17.77
CA VAL A 111 6.98 -8.47 18.16
C VAL A 111 7.56 -8.62 19.59
N LYS A 112 6.70 -8.92 20.56
CA LYS A 112 7.07 -8.88 21.99
C LYS A 112 7.78 -10.15 22.46
N ASN A 113 7.38 -11.33 21.98
CA ASN A 113 7.94 -12.59 22.48
C ASN A 113 9.06 -13.12 21.59
N GLU A 114 8.83 -13.24 20.28
CA GLU A 114 9.80 -13.83 19.36
C GLU A 114 10.96 -12.89 19.07
N PHE A 115 10.69 -11.61 18.80
CA PHE A 115 11.71 -10.57 18.59
C PHE A 115 12.12 -9.83 19.86
N ASN A 116 11.46 -10.13 20.99
CA ASN A 116 11.79 -9.59 22.32
C ASN A 116 11.81 -8.05 22.36
N ASP A 117 10.83 -7.41 21.71
CA ASP A 117 10.68 -5.96 21.67
C ASP A 117 9.34 -5.51 22.31
N PRO A 118 9.24 -5.57 23.66
CA PRO A 118 8.05 -5.09 24.36
C PRO A 118 7.83 -3.59 24.20
N ASP A 119 8.89 -2.80 23.95
CA ASP A 119 8.79 -1.36 23.81
C ASP A 119 8.10 -0.99 22.50
N LEU A 120 8.48 -1.61 21.37
CA LEU A 120 7.78 -1.45 20.10
C LEU A 120 6.30 -1.86 20.23
N TYR A 121 6.01 -3.00 20.83
CA TYR A 121 4.62 -3.45 21.02
C TYR A 121 3.80 -2.45 21.86
N ASN A 122 4.39 -1.91 22.93
CA ASN A 122 3.73 -0.91 23.78
C ASN A 122 3.52 0.42 23.03
N THR A 123 4.49 0.85 22.21
CA THR A 123 4.35 2.03 21.36
C THR A 123 3.23 1.82 20.34
N MET A 124 3.21 0.72 19.61
CA MET A 124 2.11 0.38 18.69
C MET A 124 0.75 0.38 19.40
N SER A 125 0.67 -0.27 20.57
CA SER A 125 -0.56 -0.33 21.39
C SER A 125 -1.05 1.03 21.86
N LYS A 126 -0.18 2.06 21.89
CA LYS A 126 -0.50 3.43 22.27
C LYS A 126 -0.84 4.30 21.06
N THR A 127 -0.09 4.17 19.97
CA THR A 127 -0.09 5.14 18.87
C THR A 127 -0.68 4.61 17.56
N TRP A 128 -0.73 3.30 17.35
CA TRP A 128 -1.29 2.66 16.15
C TRP A 128 -2.63 2.01 16.49
N LYS A 129 -3.65 2.85 16.66
CA LYS A 129 -4.94 2.44 17.24
C LYS A 129 -6.01 2.24 16.18
N SER A 130 -6.83 1.23 16.37
CA SER A 130 -8.07 1.04 15.62
C SER A 130 -9.22 1.84 16.23
N ASN A 131 -10.04 2.45 15.37
CA ASN A 131 -11.25 3.16 15.77
C ASN A 131 -12.41 2.25 16.21
N ASN A 132 -12.25 0.93 16.06
CA ASN A 132 -13.23 -0.07 16.50
C ASN A 132 -12.80 -0.85 17.76
N GLY A 133 -11.65 -0.52 18.34
CA GLY A 133 -11.11 -1.17 19.55
C GLY A 133 -10.37 -2.49 19.33
N ASN A 134 -10.16 -2.93 18.07
CA ASN A 134 -9.36 -4.10 17.73
C ASN A 134 -8.10 -3.72 16.94
N ASP A 135 -7.04 -3.36 17.67
CA ASP A 135 -5.78 -2.91 17.08
C ASP A 135 -5.06 -4.04 16.31
N ASP A 136 -5.07 -5.26 16.83
CA ASP A 136 -4.46 -6.44 16.18
C ASP A 136 -5.02 -6.65 14.76
N SER A 137 -6.33 -6.48 14.58
CA SER A 137 -6.98 -6.62 13.27
C SER A 137 -6.55 -5.51 12.29
N LEU A 138 -6.36 -4.28 12.78
CA LEU A 138 -5.79 -3.18 11.99
C LEU A 138 -4.35 -3.49 11.59
N TRP A 139 -3.49 -3.89 12.53
CA TRP A 139 -2.09 -4.16 12.22
C TRP A 139 -1.93 -5.34 11.25
N LEU A 140 -2.77 -6.38 11.39
CA LEU A 140 -2.86 -7.48 10.45
C LEU A 140 -3.24 -6.98 9.05
N HIS A 141 -4.23 -6.09 8.98
CA HIS A 141 -4.65 -5.45 7.73
C HIS A 141 -3.51 -4.68 7.07
N GLU A 142 -2.84 -3.82 7.82
CA GLU A 142 -1.77 -2.95 7.32
C GLU A 142 -0.60 -3.78 6.77
N PHE A 143 -0.14 -4.80 7.50
CA PHE A 143 0.91 -5.65 6.98
C PHE A 143 0.45 -6.50 5.78
N ASN A 144 -0.68 -7.21 5.90
CA ASN A 144 -1.11 -8.15 4.85
C ASN A 144 -1.42 -7.42 3.54
N LYS A 145 -2.02 -6.22 3.62
CA LYS A 145 -2.36 -5.41 2.45
C LYS A 145 -1.16 -4.66 1.88
N HIS A 146 -0.38 -3.99 2.74
CA HIS A 146 0.66 -3.04 2.32
C HIS A 146 2.07 -3.58 2.54
N GLY A 147 2.36 -4.14 3.71
CA GLY A 147 3.67 -4.72 4.03
C GLY A 147 4.10 -5.84 3.07
N THR A 148 3.18 -6.72 2.65
CA THR A 148 3.46 -7.79 1.66
C THR A 148 3.84 -7.25 0.28
N CYS A 149 3.55 -5.98 -0.01
CA CYS A 149 3.87 -5.33 -1.27
C CYS A 149 5.26 -4.67 -1.29
N ILE A 150 5.97 -4.65 -0.17
CA ILE A 150 7.32 -4.06 -0.07
C ILE A 150 8.36 -5.09 -0.52
N ASN A 151 9.03 -4.87 -1.65
CA ASN A 151 9.95 -5.86 -2.21
C ASN A 151 11.30 -5.94 -1.49
N THR A 152 11.75 -4.83 -0.88
CA THR A 152 13.07 -4.76 -0.22
C THR A 152 13.13 -5.40 1.17
N ILE A 153 12.00 -5.87 1.71
CA ILE A 153 11.92 -6.64 2.96
C ILE A 153 11.47 -8.09 2.74
N ARG A 154 11.55 -8.61 1.53
CA ARG A 154 11.24 -10.03 1.30
C ARG A 154 12.26 -10.93 2.01
N PRO A 155 11.89 -12.15 2.45
CA PRO A 155 12.81 -13.06 3.13
C PRO A 155 14.16 -13.29 2.41
N LYS A 156 14.14 -13.31 1.07
CA LYS A 156 15.36 -13.43 0.24
C LYS A 156 16.36 -12.28 0.39
N CYS A 157 15.96 -11.15 0.97
CA CYS A 157 16.77 -9.95 1.19
C CYS A 157 17.49 -9.95 2.55
N TYR A 158 17.34 -11.01 3.33
CA TYR A 158 18.03 -11.22 4.59
C TYR A 158 19.08 -12.31 4.40
N SER A 159 20.29 -12.08 4.89
CA SER A 159 21.37 -13.06 4.81
C SER A 159 21.11 -14.29 5.70
N ASN A 160 20.49 -14.08 6.87
CA ASN A 160 20.12 -15.11 7.83
C ASN A 160 18.68 -14.89 8.30
N TYR A 161 17.73 -14.99 7.37
CA TYR A 161 16.32 -14.72 7.66
C TYR A 161 15.81 -15.55 8.85
N LYS A 162 15.31 -14.86 9.87
CA LYS A 162 14.48 -15.45 10.92
C LYS A 162 13.00 -15.39 10.48
N SER A 163 12.22 -16.41 10.83
CA SER A 163 10.76 -16.35 10.60
C SER A 163 10.20 -15.05 11.14
N ASP A 164 9.31 -14.44 10.35
CA ASP A 164 8.61 -13.20 10.68
C ASP A 164 9.50 -11.95 10.86
N GLU A 165 10.78 -12.01 10.47
CA GLU A 165 11.71 -10.87 10.56
C GLU A 165 11.27 -9.69 9.68
N ASN A 166 10.67 -9.96 8.52
CA ASN A 166 10.09 -8.95 7.66
C ASN A 166 8.85 -8.27 8.27
N ILE A 167 8.04 -9.02 9.02
CA ILE A 167 6.87 -8.51 9.74
C ILE A 167 7.33 -7.58 10.86
N TYR A 168 8.29 -8.04 11.67
CA TYR A 168 8.90 -7.23 12.71
C TYR A 168 9.53 -5.94 12.15
N ASP A 169 10.35 -6.05 11.10
CA ASP A 169 11.00 -4.88 10.48
C ASP A 169 9.97 -3.89 9.92
N TYR A 170 8.87 -4.35 9.32
CA TYR A 170 7.79 -3.48 8.86
C TYR A 170 7.22 -2.61 9.99
N PHE A 171 6.79 -3.24 11.09
CA PHE A 171 6.19 -2.52 12.21
C PHE A 171 7.17 -1.56 12.87
N ARG A 172 8.40 -2.00 13.11
CA ARG A 172 9.46 -1.17 13.69
C ARG A 172 9.74 0.07 12.83
N ILE A 173 9.91 -0.12 11.53
CA ILE A 173 10.25 0.98 10.61
C ILE A 173 9.07 1.95 10.42
N ALA A 174 7.83 1.43 10.40
CA ALA A 174 6.64 2.27 10.34
C ALA A 174 6.53 3.18 11.58
N VAL A 175 6.78 2.63 12.77
CA VAL A 175 6.84 3.41 14.03
C VAL A 175 8.02 4.40 14.02
N ASP A 176 9.23 3.96 13.66
CA ASP A 176 10.42 4.82 13.58
C ASP A 176 10.21 6.04 12.67
N LEU A 177 9.49 5.88 11.55
CA LEU A 177 9.18 6.98 10.63
C LEU A 177 8.05 7.87 11.17
N TYR A 178 7.02 7.28 11.78
CA TYR A 178 5.92 8.00 12.42
C TYR A 178 6.40 8.95 13.53
N GLU A 179 7.29 8.49 14.41
CA GLU A 179 7.80 9.31 15.52
C GLU A 179 8.59 10.55 15.06
N LYS A 180 9.16 10.50 13.84
CA LYS A 180 9.86 11.64 13.21
C LYS A 180 8.90 12.68 12.61
N LEU A 181 7.59 12.38 12.55
CA LEU A 181 6.57 13.20 11.90
C LEU A 181 5.45 13.58 12.88
N PRO A 182 5.74 14.34 13.97
CA PRO A 182 4.75 14.72 14.97
C PRO A 182 3.76 15.78 14.44
N THR A 183 2.76 15.35 13.66
CA THR A 183 1.77 16.23 13.00
C THR A 183 1.08 17.19 13.96
N TYR A 184 0.73 16.74 15.17
CA TYR A 184 0.14 17.61 16.18
C TYR A 184 1.04 18.82 16.48
N LYS A 185 2.34 18.56 16.67
CA LYS A 185 3.33 19.61 16.93
C LYS A 185 3.49 20.53 15.73
N PHE A 186 3.57 19.99 14.52
CA PHE A 186 3.69 20.81 13.30
C PHE A 186 2.53 21.80 13.14
N LEU A 187 1.30 21.36 13.43
CA LEU A 187 0.11 22.21 13.38
C LEU A 187 0.08 23.23 14.54
N THR A 188 0.33 22.77 15.77
CA THR A 188 0.22 23.63 16.96
C THR A 188 1.30 24.70 17.03
N ASP A 189 2.54 24.40 16.61
CA ASP A 189 3.62 25.39 16.49
C ASP A 189 3.27 26.51 15.48
N ALA A 190 2.42 26.22 14.49
CA ALA A 190 1.88 27.18 13.53
C ALA A 190 0.59 27.88 14.03
N GLY A 191 0.19 27.68 15.29
CA GLY A 191 -1.03 28.23 15.87
C GLY A 191 -2.33 27.52 15.48
N ILE A 192 -2.23 26.35 14.85
CA ILE A 192 -3.37 25.51 14.46
C ILE A 192 -3.61 24.49 15.58
N THR A 193 -4.45 24.85 16.55
CA THR A 193 -4.76 24.01 17.72
C THR A 193 -6.14 23.37 17.60
N PRO A 194 -6.38 22.20 18.23
CA PRO A 194 -7.72 21.65 18.33
C PRO A 194 -8.71 22.62 18.96
N SER A 195 -9.94 22.69 18.43
CA SER A 195 -11.00 23.56 18.91
C SER A 195 -12.36 23.12 18.39
N ASN A 196 -13.40 23.32 19.21
CA ASN A 196 -14.80 23.12 18.78
C ASN A 196 -15.39 24.32 18.03
N SER A 197 -14.69 25.46 17.98
CA SER A 197 -15.21 26.70 17.39
C SER A 197 -14.27 27.36 16.38
N LYS A 198 -12.95 27.18 16.51
CA LYS A 198 -12.00 27.72 15.53
C LYS A 198 -12.02 26.88 14.26
N THR A 199 -11.81 27.57 13.13
CA THR A 199 -11.63 26.95 11.82
C THR A 199 -10.41 27.52 11.13
N TYR A 200 -9.86 26.78 10.18
CA TYR A 200 -8.63 27.10 9.47
C TYR A 200 -8.85 27.07 7.95
N THR A 201 -7.94 27.69 7.21
CA THR A 201 -7.89 27.59 5.74
C THR A 201 -7.02 26.42 5.31
N LYS A 202 -7.28 25.89 4.11
CA LYS A 202 -6.45 24.86 3.49
C LYS A 202 -5.00 25.30 3.37
N SER A 203 -4.77 26.57 3.03
CA SER A 203 -3.43 27.15 2.89
C SER A 203 -2.68 27.21 4.22
N GLN A 204 -3.36 27.52 5.34
CA GLN A 204 -2.73 27.51 6.66
C GLN A 204 -2.23 26.12 7.04
N ILE A 205 -3.07 25.09 6.87
CA ILE A 205 -2.71 23.70 7.17
C ILE A 205 -1.60 23.22 6.23
N ALA A 206 -1.74 23.43 4.92
CA ALA A 206 -0.73 23.05 3.94
C ALA A 206 0.64 23.68 4.24
N LYS A 207 0.67 24.97 4.60
CA LYS A 207 1.90 25.66 4.97
C LYS A 207 2.53 25.08 6.23
N ALA A 208 1.75 24.88 7.30
CA ALA A 208 2.24 24.35 8.56
C ALA A 208 2.90 22.96 8.39
N LEU A 209 2.27 22.09 7.60
CA LEU A 209 2.81 20.77 7.29
C LEU A 209 4.06 20.86 6.40
N SER A 210 4.02 21.68 5.35
CA SER A 210 5.12 21.81 4.40
C SER A 210 6.38 22.42 5.01
N ASP A 211 6.25 23.45 5.85
CA ASP A 211 7.37 24.08 6.58
C ASP A 211 8.13 23.05 7.43
N ASN A 212 7.44 22.04 7.97
CA ASN A 212 8.00 20.97 8.80
C ASN A 212 8.37 19.71 8.01
N PHE A 213 8.13 19.68 6.70
CA PHE A 213 8.40 18.55 5.83
C PHE A 213 9.33 18.92 4.66
N SER A 214 10.40 19.67 4.97
CA SER A 214 11.41 20.10 3.99
C SER A 214 10.85 20.89 2.80
N GLY A 215 9.77 21.66 3.03
CA GLY A 215 9.10 22.45 1.99
C GLY A 215 8.32 21.61 0.98
N LYS A 216 8.09 20.32 1.25
CA LYS A 216 7.31 19.42 0.39
C LYS A 216 5.83 19.49 0.67
N GLN A 217 5.01 19.28 -0.36
CA GLN A 217 3.56 19.26 -0.21
C GLN A 217 3.12 17.97 0.48
N VAL A 218 2.35 18.11 1.56
CA VAL A 218 1.78 17.01 2.34
C VAL A 218 0.31 16.86 1.99
N TYR A 219 -0.14 15.62 1.77
CA TYR A 219 -1.56 15.35 1.58
C TYR A 219 -2.28 15.38 2.92
N PHE A 220 -3.48 15.96 2.92
CA PHE A 220 -4.39 15.86 4.05
C PHE A 220 -5.83 15.81 3.56
N LYS A 221 -6.68 15.18 4.36
CA LYS A 221 -8.09 14.95 4.03
C LYS A 221 -8.97 15.33 5.19
N CYS A 222 -10.14 15.86 4.83
CA CYS A 222 -11.22 16.14 5.75
C CYS A 222 -12.30 15.06 5.61
N ASP A 223 -13.01 14.81 6.70
CA ASP A 223 -14.23 14.02 6.69
C ASP A 223 -15.42 14.81 6.12
N ASN A 224 -16.61 14.19 6.14
CA ASN A 224 -17.84 14.81 5.69
C ASN A 224 -18.28 16.01 6.55
N ASN A 225 -17.74 16.17 7.76
CA ASN A 225 -18.01 17.29 8.67
C ASN A 225 -17.02 18.46 8.47
N GLN A 226 -16.15 18.38 7.46
CA GLN A 226 -15.06 19.30 7.19
C GLN A 226 -14.00 19.30 8.31
N ALA A 227 -13.92 18.22 9.09
CA ALA A 227 -12.90 18.03 10.11
C ALA A 227 -11.69 17.31 9.54
N LEU A 228 -10.49 17.79 9.87
CA LEU A 228 -9.23 17.16 9.48
C LEU A 228 -9.16 15.74 10.05
N GLN A 229 -8.94 14.75 9.18
CA GLN A 229 -9.04 13.32 9.51
C GLN A 229 -7.75 12.57 9.20
N GLU A 230 -7.10 12.85 8.08
CA GLU A 230 -5.90 12.12 7.64
C GLU A 230 -4.80 13.08 7.19
N VAL A 231 -3.55 12.69 7.44
CA VAL A 231 -2.34 13.34 6.92
C VAL A 231 -1.39 12.26 6.40
N TRP A 232 -0.91 12.40 5.17
CA TRP A 232 -0.02 11.43 4.52
C TRP A 232 1.27 12.12 4.05
N TYR A 233 2.40 11.59 4.51
CA TYR A 233 3.75 12.07 4.18
C TYR A 233 4.38 11.14 3.14
N PHE A 234 4.70 11.69 1.97
CA PHE A 234 5.23 10.94 0.83
C PHE A 234 6.74 10.97 0.85
N HIS A 235 7.36 9.81 0.59
CA HIS A 235 8.81 9.67 0.55
C HIS A 235 9.27 8.88 -0.66
N HIS A 236 10.36 9.30 -1.27
CA HIS A 236 11.23 8.36 -1.97
C HIS A 236 12.04 7.56 -0.95
N LEU A 237 12.54 6.40 -1.36
CA LEU A 237 13.43 5.55 -0.59
C LEU A 237 14.74 5.37 -1.34
N GLN A 238 15.86 5.43 -0.62
CA GLN A 238 17.19 5.14 -1.18
C GLN A 238 17.75 3.86 -0.55
N GLY A 239 17.82 2.77 -1.30
CA GLY A 239 18.23 1.46 -0.79
C GLY A 239 17.04 0.60 -0.36
N SER A 240 17.26 -0.25 0.64
CA SER A 240 16.22 -1.08 1.27
C SER A 240 15.41 -0.30 2.31
N LEU A 241 14.17 -0.73 2.56
CA LEU A 241 13.37 -0.21 3.67
C LEU A 241 14.11 -0.30 5.01
N ARG A 242 14.87 -1.39 5.23
CA ARG A 242 15.66 -1.63 6.46
C ARG A 242 16.71 -0.53 6.71
N GLY A 243 17.17 0.13 5.66
CA GLY A 243 18.10 1.26 5.74
C GLY A 243 17.44 2.59 6.15
N GLN A 244 16.11 2.67 6.13
CA GLN A 244 15.30 3.82 6.55
C GLN A 244 15.72 5.17 5.94
N ASN A 245 16.30 5.16 4.74
CA ASN A 245 16.75 6.39 4.07
C ASN A 245 15.61 7.01 3.26
N PHE A 246 14.56 7.45 3.96
CA PHE A 246 13.41 8.13 3.41
C PHE A 246 13.77 9.57 3.03
N LYS A 247 13.40 9.99 1.82
CA LYS A 247 13.57 11.36 1.32
C LYS A 247 12.20 11.99 1.09
N PRO A 248 11.83 13.07 1.80
CA PRO A 248 10.57 13.77 1.58
C PRO A 248 10.34 14.12 0.10
N MET A 249 9.13 13.88 -0.38
CA MET A 249 8.69 14.28 -1.71
C MET A 249 7.33 14.96 -1.66
N ASP A 250 7.00 15.67 -2.74
CA ASP A 250 5.67 16.25 -2.90
C ASP A 250 4.64 15.12 -3.06
N THR A 251 3.46 15.29 -2.46
CA THR A 251 2.36 14.33 -2.61
C THR A 251 1.96 14.15 -4.08
N LEU A 252 1.55 12.93 -4.43
CA LEU A 252 1.01 12.59 -5.75
C LEU A 252 -0.48 12.93 -5.91
N SER A 253 -1.14 13.41 -4.86
CA SER A 253 -2.58 13.69 -4.87
C SER A 253 -2.92 15.00 -4.18
N SER A 254 -4.01 15.63 -4.59
CA SER A 254 -4.44 16.90 -3.99
C SER A 254 -5.15 16.68 -2.65
N ALA A 255 -4.91 17.58 -1.70
CA ALA A 255 -5.58 17.59 -0.40
C ALA A 255 -7.12 17.63 -0.55
N ARG A 256 -7.81 16.76 0.19
CA ARG A 256 -9.27 16.57 0.13
C ARG A 256 -9.98 17.29 1.27
N CYS A 257 -9.83 18.61 1.31
CA CYS A 257 -10.52 19.51 2.23
C CYS A 257 -11.12 20.71 1.47
N PRO A 258 -12.10 21.43 2.04
CA PRO A 258 -12.53 22.73 1.49
C PRO A 258 -11.42 23.79 1.62
N ASP A 259 -11.51 24.90 0.89
CA ASP A 259 -10.48 25.95 0.94
C ASP A 259 -10.46 26.72 2.27
N SER A 260 -11.59 26.77 2.96
CA SER A 260 -11.76 27.39 4.29
C SER A 260 -12.79 26.65 5.12
N GLY A 261 -12.89 26.98 6.41
CA GLY A 261 -13.85 26.36 7.34
C GLY A 261 -13.39 24.99 7.87
N ILE A 262 -12.15 24.60 7.63
CA ILE A 262 -11.61 23.31 8.09
C ILE A 262 -11.56 23.30 9.62
N LYS A 263 -12.11 22.26 10.23
CA LYS A 263 -12.09 22.07 11.69
C LYS A 263 -10.93 21.16 12.07
N PHE A 264 -10.20 21.52 13.11
CA PHE A 264 -9.34 20.60 13.83
C PHE A 264 -10.01 20.38 15.18
N LEU A 265 -10.82 19.33 15.30
CA LEU A 265 -11.70 19.15 16.45
C LEU A 265 -10.96 18.56 17.65
N LEU A 266 -11.39 18.90 18.85
CA LEU A 266 -10.90 18.26 20.06
C LEU A 266 -11.32 16.78 20.06
N LYS A 267 -10.42 15.92 20.50
CA LYS A 267 -10.79 14.57 20.94
C LYS A 267 -11.60 14.75 22.23
N SER A 268 -12.90 14.48 22.20
CA SER A 268 -13.74 14.57 23.40
C SER A 268 -13.71 13.25 24.16
N GLY A 269 -13.42 13.33 25.46
CA GLY A 269 -13.19 12.21 26.38
C GLY A 269 -13.91 10.90 26.04
N SER A 270 -13.10 9.84 25.99
CA SER A 270 -13.41 8.41 25.85
C SER A 270 -14.83 7.99 26.24
N ASN A 271 -15.78 8.20 25.32
CA ASN A 271 -16.83 7.22 25.16
C ASN A 271 -16.19 6.07 24.39
N ALA A 272 -16.32 4.86 24.94
CA ALA A 272 -15.94 3.63 24.27
C ALA A 272 -16.30 3.72 22.78
N PRO A 273 -15.46 3.20 21.87
CA PRO A 273 -15.79 3.22 20.45
C PRO A 273 -17.23 2.74 20.32
N PRO A 274 -18.13 3.52 19.67
CA PRO A 274 -19.42 2.97 19.32
C PRO A 274 -19.12 1.66 18.60
N ASN A 275 -20.00 0.66 18.77
CA ASN A 275 -19.90 -0.61 18.05
C ASN A 275 -19.32 -0.34 16.64
N PRO A 276 -18.33 -1.12 16.16
CA PRO A 276 -17.79 -0.97 14.81
C PRO A 276 -18.95 -0.66 13.89
N PRO A 277 -18.84 0.27 12.92
CA PRO A 277 -19.92 0.48 11.97
C PRO A 277 -20.30 -0.92 11.51
N GLY A 278 -21.48 -1.39 11.98
CA GLY A 278 -21.87 -2.77 11.75
C GLY A 278 -21.79 -2.92 10.24
N GLY A 279 -21.22 -4.03 9.75
CA GLY A 279 -21.06 -4.32 8.32
C GLY A 279 -22.42 -4.31 7.59
N GLY A 280 -22.97 -3.12 7.40
CA GLY A 280 -24.40 -2.85 7.36
C GLY A 280 -24.76 -1.73 6.40
N ASP A 281 -23.80 -0.87 6.05
CA ASP A 281 -23.84 -0.18 4.77
C ASP A 281 -23.44 -1.16 3.67
N SER A 282 -24.44 -1.94 3.26
CA SER A 282 -24.36 -2.73 2.04
C SER A 282 -25.34 -2.17 1.02
N SER A 283 -24.83 -1.84 -0.17
CA SER A 283 -25.65 -1.48 -1.31
C SER A 283 -25.78 -2.69 -2.24
N LYS A 284 -26.92 -2.77 -2.92
CA LYS A 284 -27.17 -3.76 -3.96
C LYS A 284 -27.53 -3.06 -5.25
N GLY A 285 -27.10 -3.61 -6.36
CA GLY A 285 -27.36 -3.02 -7.67
C GLY A 285 -26.71 -3.77 -8.80
N TYR A 286 -26.74 -3.18 -9.99
CA TYR A 286 -26.08 -3.68 -11.19
C TYR A 286 -24.81 -2.88 -11.45
N ILE A 287 -23.72 -3.58 -11.76
CA ILE A 287 -22.49 -2.93 -12.24
C ILE A 287 -22.62 -2.70 -13.74
N LYS A 288 -22.57 -1.43 -14.15
CA LYS A 288 -22.67 -0.97 -15.54
C LYS A 288 -21.38 -0.32 -15.98
N LEU A 289 -21.13 -0.36 -17.29
CA LEU A 289 -20.01 0.32 -17.94
C LEU A 289 -20.49 1.70 -18.40
N SER A 290 -19.66 2.73 -18.22
CA SER A 290 -19.97 4.07 -18.74
C SER A 290 -20.04 4.04 -20.27
N ASP A 291 -21.08 4.67 -20.82
CA ASP A 291 -21.26 4.88 -22.26
C ASP A 291 -21.33 3.60 -23.11
N LYS A 292 -21.62 2.44 -22.50
CA LYS A 292 -21.81 1.16 -23.19
C LYS A 292 -23.13 0.49 -22.77
N PRO A 293 -23.87 -0.14 -23.71
CA PRO A 293 -25.11 -0.85 -23.40
C PRO A 293 -24.85 -2.09 -22.53
N GLY A 294 -25.85 -2.60 -21.82
CA GLY A 294 -25.68 -3.83 -21.04
C GLY A 294 -24.99 -3.62 -19.68
N CYS A 295 -24.34 -4.67 -19.16
CA CYS A 295 -23.91 -4.74 -17.76
C CYS A 295 -23.04 -5.97 -17.48
N LEU A 296 -22.48 -6.05 -16.27
CA LEU A 296 -21.77 -7.24 -15.83
C LEU A 296 -22.72 -8.37 -15.42
N ILE A 297 -22.30 -9.60 -15.73
CA ILE A 297 -22.94 -10.85 -15.33
C ILE A 297 -22.23 -11.50 -14.15
N SER A 298 -22.87 -12.49 -13.53
CA SER A 298 -22.50 -12.98 -12.19
C SER A 298 -21.05 -13.44 -12.00
N ASN A 299 -20.33 -13.80 -13.07
CA ASN A 299 -18.91 -14.16 -13.01
C ASN A 299 -17.94 -12.96 -13.17
N GLY A 300 -18.45 -11.74 -13.34
CA GLY A 300 -17.68 -10.51 -13.53
C GLY A 300 -17.47 -10.08 -14.98
N LYS A 301 -17.84 -10.90 -15.97
CA LYS A 301 -17.71 -10.57 -17.40
C LYS A 301 -18.83 -9.64 -17.86
N TYR A 302 -18.61 -8.95 -18.97
CA TYR A 302 -19.57 -8.04 -19.60
C TYR A 302 -20.41 -8.71 -20.70
N TYR A 303 -21.69 -8.35 -20.76
CA TYR A 303 -22.63 -8.64 -21.85
C TYR A 303 -23.22 -7.36 -22.45
N THR A 304 -23.36 -7.35 -23.78
CA THR A 304 -24.07 -6.28 -24.52
C THR A 304 -25.59 -6.43 -24.45
N SER A 305 -26.11 -7.67 -24.31
CA SER A 305 -27.53 -7.94 -24.09
C SER A 305 -27.74 -9.12 -23.12
N GLY A 306 -28.74 -9.02 -22.24
CA GLY A 306 -29.10 -10.08 -21.30
C GLY A 306 -29.49 -9.55 -19.92
N THR A 307 -29.67 -10.47 -18.97
CA THR A 307 -30.01 -10.12 -17.59
C THR A 307 -28.75 -9.77 -16.80
N CYS A 308 -28.71 -8.54 -16.28
CA CYS A 308 -27.66 -8.08 -15.39
C CYS A 308 -27.62 -8.89 -14.10
N ALA A 309 -26.42 -9.14 -13.59
CA ALA A 309 -26.28 -9.72 -12.27
C ALA A 309 -26.40 -8.64 -11.18
N THR A 310 -27.05 -9.02 -10.08
CA THR A 310 -27.02 -8.21 -8.86
C THR A 310 -25.72 -8.43 -8.12
N TYR A 311 -25.10 -7.32 -7.72
CA TYR A 311 -23.92 -7.27 -6.89
C TYR A 311 -24.28 -6.67 -5.54
N GLN A 312 -23.67 -7.19 -4.49
CA GLN A 312 -23.65 -6.58 -3.17
C GLN A 312 -22.28 -5.92 -2.98
N ILE A 313 -22.28 -4.64 -2.62
CA ILE A 313 -21.08 -3.93 -2.18
C ILE A 313 -21.23 -3.68 -0.69
N ALA A 314 -20.24 -4.08 0.11
CA ALA A 314 -20.23 -3.86 1.55
C ALA A 314 -18.90 -3.22 1.96
N LYS A 315 -18.96 -2.17 2.79
CA LYS A 315 -17.76 -1.52 3.34
C LYS A 315 -16.92 -2.52 4.15
N SER A 316 -15.62 -2.47 3.95
CA SER A 316 -14.65 -3.26 4.71
C SER A 316 -14.29 -2.54 6.02
N GLU A 317 -13.83 -3.31 7.01
CA GLU A 317 -13.51 -2.81 8.37
C GLU A 317 -12.49 -1.66 8.37
N PHE A 318 -11.40 -1.80 7.59
CA PHE A 318 -10.29 -0.84 7.54
C PHE A 318 -10.23 -0.05 6.23
N GLY A 319 -11.40 0.16 5.61
CA GLY A 319 -11.52 0.95 4.40
C GLY A 319 -11.59 0.13 3.11
N GLY A 320 -12.07 0.79 2.05
CA GLY A 320 -12.52 0.12 0.83
C GLY A 320 -13.80 -0.69 1.04
N SER A 321 -14.11 -1.52 0.03
CA SER A 321 -15.33 -2.31 -0.04
C SER A 321 -15.05 -3.68 -0.63
N THR A 322 -15.82 -4.67 -0.16
CA THR A 322 -15.95 -5.97 -0.81
C THR A 322 -17.07 -5.91 -1.84
N ILE A 323 -16.91 -6.65 -2.94
CA ILE A 323 -17.95 -6.82 -3.95
C ILE A 323 -18.27 -8.32 -4.04
N LYS A 324 -19.54 -8.68 -4.08
CA LYS A 324 -19.99 -10.07 -4.13
C LYS A 324 -21.14 -10.23 -5.11
N SER A 325 -21.12 -11.33 -5.88
CA SER A 325 -22.22 -11.77 -6.73
C SER A 325 -22.75 -13.13 -6.25
N SER A 326 -23.72 -13.70 -6.98
CA SER A 326 -24.17 -15.08 -6.76
C SER A 326 -23.10 -16.15 -7.01
N LYS A 327 -21.97 -15.80 -7.64
CA LYS A 327 -20.82 -16.72 -7.86
C LYS A 327 -19.78 -16.68 -6.75
N GLY A 328 -19.85 -15.71 -5.84
CA GLY A 328 -18.89 -15.53 -4.75
C GLY A 328 -18.33 -14.11 -4.71
N TYR A 329 -17.25 -13.92 -3.96
CA TYR A 329 -16.57 -12.63 -3.87
C TYR A 329 -15.91 -12.28 -5.21
N CYS A 330 -15.86 -10.99 -5.50
CA CYS A 330 -15.20 -10.47 -6.67
C CYS A 330 -13.76 -10.07 -6.34
N GLY A 331 -12.88 -10.16 -7.33
CA GLY A 331 -11.46 -9.88 -7.21
C GLY A 331 -10.85 -9.61 -8.58
N ILE A 332 -9.52 -9.44 -8.57
CA ILE A 332 -8.71 -9.22 -9.77
C ILE A 332 -7.79 -10.43 -9.93
N ASP A 333 -7.80 -11.08 -11.10
CA ASP A 333 -6.91 -12.21 -11.36
C ASP A 333 -5.52 -11.76 -11.88
N SER A 334 -4.65 -12.73 -12.19
CA SER A 334 -3.30 -12.49 -12.70
C SER A 334 -3.26 -11.76 -14.05
N ASN A 335 -4.35 -11.76 -14.82
CA ASN A 335 -4.45 -11.02 -16.08
C ASN A 335 -4.92 -9.58 -15.86
N GLY A 336 -5.31 -9.22 -14.63
CA GLY A 336 -5.94 -7.96 -14.31
C GLY A 336 -7.46 -7.97 -14.49
N ASP A 337 -8.08 -9.15 -14.68
CA ASP A 337 -9.51 -9.25 -14.96
C ASP A 337 -10.35 -9.17 -13.69
N PHE A 338 -11.41 -8.36 -13.76
CA PHE A 338 -12.48 -8.43 -12.78
C PHE A 338 -13.24 -9.75 -12.92
N ASN A 339 -13.33 -10.50 -11.83
CA ASN A 339 -14.02 -11.78 -11.81
C ASN A 339 -14.69 -12.00 -10.45
N CYS A 340 -15.76 -12.79 -10.43
CA CYS A 340 -16.43 -13.21 -9.20
C CYS A 340 -16.59 -14.73 -9.16
N ASN A 341 -16.04 -15.36 -8.13
CA ASN A 341 -16.02 -16.82 -8.00
C ASN A 341 -15.90 -17.25 -6.52
N GLY A 342 -16.05 -18.55 -6.26
CA GLY A 342 -16.03 -19.12 -4.91
C GLY A 342 -14.64 -19.25 -4.28
N SER A 343 -13.56 -19.15 -5.06
CA SER A 343 -12.18 -19.16 -4.56
C SER A 343 -11.69 -17.79 -4.10
N ASN A 344 -12.31 -16.70 -4.56
CA ASN A 344 -11.97 -15.35 -4.12
C ASN A 344 -12.37 -15.16 -2.65
N GLN A 345 -11.48 -14.53 -1.89
CA GLN A 345 -11.69 -14.24 -0.48
C GLN A 345 -11.90 -12.74 -0.27
N ALA A 346 -12.86 -12.37 0.58
CA ALA A 346 -13.17 -10.98 0.91
C ALA A 346 -11.96 -10.20 1.47
N SER A 347 -11.11 -10.87 2.23
CA SER A 347 -9.93 -10.29 2.86
C SER A 347 -8.80 -9.96 1.89
N LYS A 348 -8.88 -10.40 0.62
CA LYS A 348 -7.79 -10.30 -0.37
C LYS A 348 -8.00 -9.21 -1.41
N PHE A 349 -9.19 -8.62 -1.46
CA PHE A 349 -9.54 -7.66 -2.48
C PHE A 349 -10.33 -6.52 -1.86
N GLN A 350 -9.76 -5.32 -1.88
CA GLN A 350 -10.46 -4.10 -1.49
C GLN A 350 -10.62 -3.18 -2.69
N PHE A 351 -11.89 -3.01 -3.09
CA PHE A 351 -12.31 -2.04 -4.09
C PHE A 351 -12.57 -0.69 -3.43
N GLN A 352 -12.51 0.38 -4.20
CA GLN A 352 -12.91 1.71 -3.77
C GLN A 352 -14.19 2.08 -4.51
N VAL A 353 -15.13 2.72 -3.79
CA VAL A 353 -16.36 3.27 -4.38
C VAL A 353 -16.41 4.75 -4.02
N ASP A 354 -16.41 5.61 -5.03
CA ASP A 354 -16.47 7.05 -4.83
C ASP A 354 -17.91 7.58 -4.65
N SER A 355 -18.05 8.89 -4.50
CA SER A 355 -19.35 9.55 -4.33
C SER A 355 -20.28 9.42 -5.54
N ASP A 356 -19.72 9.13 -6.72
CA ASP A 356 -20.46 8.90 -7.98
C ASP A 356 -20.76 7.41 -8.19
N ASN A 357 -20.50 6.57 -7.18
CA ASN A 357 -20.59 5.11 -7.22
C ASN A 357 -19.65 4.45 -8.25
N LYS A 358 -18.58 5.14 -8.69
CA LYS A 358 -17.56 4.53 -9.55
C LYS A 358 -16.70 3.58 -8.74
N ILE A 359 -16.45 2.42 -9.33
CA ILE A 359 -15.67 1.35 -8.73
C ILE A 359 -14.25 1.40 -9.28
N SER A 360 -13.28 1.43 -8.39
CA SER A 360 -11.85 1.37 -8.69
C SER A 360 -11.14 0.33 -7.84
N TYR A 361 -9.92 -0.01 -8.23
CA TYR A 361 -9.06 -0.97 -7.53
C TYR A 361 -7.59 -0.57 -7.67
N GLY A 362 -6.86 -0.51 -6.56
CA GLY A 362 -5.42 -0.19 -6.59
C GLY A 362 -5.13 1.21 -7.17
N GLY A 363 -6.03 2.17 -6.95
CA GLY A 363 -5.94 3.51 -7.53
C GLY A 363 -6.34 3.61 -9.02
N LYS A 364 -6.68 2.49 -9.67
CA LYS A 364 -7.11 2.45 -11.08
C LYS A 364 -8.63 2.47 -11.18
N SER A 365 -9.19 3.43 -11.90
CA SER A 365 -10.64 3.56 -12.17
C SER A 365 -11.02 3.38 -13.63
N GLN A 366 -10.04 3.25 -14.53
CA GLN A 366 -10.25 2.97 -15.94
C GLN A 366 -10.15 1.46 -16.18
N TRP A 367 -11.08 0.96 -16.97
CA TRP A 367 -11.26 -0.44 -17.31
C TRP A 367 -11.29 -0.58 -18.83
N CYS A 368 -10.85 -1.73 -19.30
CA CYS A 368 -10.81 -2.08 -20.72
C CYS A 368 -11.58 -3.36 -20.97
N LEU A 369 -12.12 -3.51 -22.19
CA LEU A 369 -12.71 -4.75 -22.66
C LEU A 369 -11.61 -5.58 -23.33
N ASP A 370 -11.43 -6.82 -22.89
CA ASP A 370 -10.53 -7.76 -23.56
C ASP A 370 -11.31 -8.58 -24.60
N THR A 371 -11.51 -7.98 -25.79
CA THR A 371 -12.26 -8.60 -26.87
C THR A 371 -11.58 -9.83 -27.46
N ASP A 372 -10.24 -9.93 -27.33
CA ASP A 372 -9.47 -11.07 -27.83
C ASP A 372 -9.76 -12.34 -27.05
N ARG A 373 -10.10 -12.21 -25.76
CA ARG A 373 -10.53 -13.31 -24.88
C ARG A 373 -12.05 -13.42 -24.74
N GLN A 374 -12.79 -12.87 -25.69
CA GLN A 374 -14.24 -13.05 -25.76
C GLN A 374 -14.61 -14.53 -25.88
N THR A 375 -15.64 -14.93 -25.14
CA THR A 375 -16.22 -16.27 -25.21
C THR A 375 -17.66 -16.22 -25.70
N GLY A 376 -18.01 -17.07 -26.66
CA GLY A 376 -19.31 -17.05 -27.33
C GLY A 376 -19.38 -16.02 -28.47
N SER A 377 -20.58 -15.81 -29.01
CA SER A 377 -20.82 -14.92 -30.16
C SER A 377 -22.13 -14.14 -30.01
N GLY A 378 -22.28 -13.11 -30.84
CA GLY A 378 -23.47 -12.27 -30.87
C GLY A 378 -23.66 -11.47 -29.58
N SER A 379 -24.92 -11.15 -29.28
CA SER A 379 -25.27 -10.24 -28.19
C SER A 379 -25.16 -10.87 -26.79
N THR A 380 -24.81 -12.15 -26.70
CA THR A 380 -24.54 -12.91 -25.47
C THR A 380 -23.07 -13.30 -25.33
N ALA A 381 -22.19 -12.73 -26.15
CA ALA A 381 -20.76 -12.96 -26.00
C ALA A 381 -20.26 -12.36 -24.69
N GLN A 382 -19.50 -13.14 -23.90
CA GLN A 382 -18.94 -12.65 -22.63
C GLN A 382 -17.51 -12.18 -22.82
N VAL A 383 -17.29 -10.92 -22.46
CA VAL A 383 -16.00 -10.23 -22.60
C VAL A 383 -15.45 -9.92 -21.21
N PRO A 384 -14.21 -10.31 -20.88
CA PRO A 384 -13.56 -9.86 -19.65
C PRO A 384 -13.43 -8.33 -19.61
N ILE A 385 -13.58 -7.74 -18.42
CA ILE A 385 -13.14 -6.38 -18.17
C ILE A 385 -11.83 -6.42 -17.38
N THR A 386 -10.84 -5.61 -17.77
CA THR A 386 -9.49 -5.64 -17.19
C THR A 386 -9.02 -4.26 -16.77
N LEU A 387 -8.24 -4.20 -15.69
CA LEU A 387 -7.54 -2.99 -15.22
C LEU A 387 -6.23 -2.74 -15.99
N ASN A 388 -5.75 -3.74 -16.71
CA ASN A 388 -4.52 -3.65 -17.50
C ASN A 388 -4.90 -3.34 -18.94
N GLY A 389 -4.88 -2.06 -19.31
CA GLY A 389 -5.04 -1.74 -20.72
C GLY A 389 -4.73 -0.30 -21.04
N ASN A 390 -3.60 -0.10 -21.73
CA ASN A 390 -3.59 0.88 -22.81
C ASN A 390 -4.56 0.34 -23.88
N CYS A 391 -5.86 0.58 -23.68
CA CYS A 391 -6.88 0.27 -24.67
C CYS A 391 -7.39 1.57 -25.29
N ASP A 392 -7.83 1.49 -26.55
CA ASP A 392 -8.28 2.66 -27.31
C ASP A 392 -9.59 3.27 -26.76
N ASP A 393 -10.37 2.48 -26.02
CA ASP A 393 -11.71 2.84 -25.53
C ASP A 393 -11.90 2.47 -24.05
N PRO A 394 -11.22 3.17 -23.12
CA PRO A 394 -11.33 2.93 -21.68
C PRO A 394 -12.67 3.45 -21.14
N PHE A 395 -13.22 2.76 -20.14
CA PHE A 395 -14.47 3.13 -19.47
C PHE A 395 -14.34 3.05 -17.95
N SER A 396 -15.33 3.60 -17.26
CA SER A 396 -15.52 3.40 -15.82
C SER A 396 -16.63 2.39 -15.58
N ILE A 397 -16.59 1.69 -14.45
CA ILE A 397 -17.72 0.90 -13.97
C ILE A 397 -18.36 1.56 -12.76
N THR A 398 -19.69 1.54 -12.72
CA THR A 398 -20.48 2.16 -11.65
C THR A 398 -21.51 1.18 -11.10
N LEU A 399 -21.73 1.21 -9.79
CA LEU A 399 -22.89 0.57 -9.19
C LEU A 399 -24.14 1.42 -9.45
N SER A 400 -25.15 0.84 -10.11
CA SER A 400 -26.46 1.44 -10.32
C SER A 400 -27.52 0.69 -9.52
N SER A 401 -28.38 1.43 -8.80
CA SER A 401 -29.50 0.88 -8.02
C SER A 401 -30.56 0.21 -8.89
#